data_AF-A0A364NYP1-F1
#
_entry.id   AF-A0A364NYP1-F1
#
_cell.length_a   1.000
_cell.length_b   1.000
_cell.length_c   1.000
_cell.angle_alpha   90.00
_cell.angle_beta   90.00
_cell.angle_gamma   90.00
#
_symmetry.space_group_name_H-M   'P 1'
#
loop_
_entity.id
_entity.type
_entity.pdbx_description
1 polymer ?
#
loop_
_entity_poly.entity_id
_entity_poly.type
_entity_poly.pdbx_seq_one_letter_code
_entity_poly.pdbx_strand_id
1 'polypeptide(L)'
;MAEAHCSLSSWWRVVVIISARPAFGSRSIPMRPWILLAGINGALAIGLAAYGAHGVDAAAVPLMEKASLFQLIHAAALASLDRWDRPGTVSARAAGMLWVIGVALFSGSLYAKAMMVPLPLPMVTPAGGVSLLLGWVALAASAIGKRSDPTV
;
A
#
# COMPACT_ATOMS: atom_id res chain seq x y z
N MET A 1 -26.49 22.01 29.27
CA MET A 1 -26.31 20.85 28.39
C MET A 1 -25.87 21.40 27.04
N ALA A 2 -24.60 21.20 26.68
CA ALA A 2 -23.95 21.86 25.54
C ALA A 2 -24.12 21.03 24.27
N GLU A 3 -24.72 21.62 23.24
CA GLU A 3 -24.88 21.03 21.91
C GLU A 3 -23.67 21.39 21.05
N ALA A 4 -22.88 20.38 20.68
CA ALA A 4 -21.75 20.53 19.77
C ALA A 4 -22.24 20.41 18.32
N HIS A 5 -22.46 21.56 17.68
CA HIS A 5 -22.75 21.65 16.24
C HIS A 5 -21.46 21.47 15.42
N CYS A 6 -21.20 20.26 14.94
CA CYS A 6 -20.14 19.98 13.98
C CYS A 6 -20.57 20.44 12.57
N SER A 7 -20.06 21.59 12.12
CA SER A 7 -20.39 22.21 10.83
C SER A 7 -19.75 21.45 9.66
N LEU A 8 -20.58 20.99 8.72
CA LEU A 8 -20.21 20.35 7.44
C LEU A 8 -19.35 21.22 6.48
N SER A 9 -18.90 22.40 6.91
CA SER A 9 -18.17 23.38 6.07
C SER A 9 -16.65 23.17 6.00
N SER A 10 -16.10 22.07 6.51
CA SER A 10 -14.65 21.80 6.48
C SER A 10 -14.20 21.02 5.23
N TRP A 11 -15.05 20.12 4.71
CA TRP A 11 -14.69 19.15 3.66
C TRP A 11 -14.43 19.78 2.28
N TRP A 12 -15.10 20.89 1.94
CA TRP A 12 -14.92 21.56 0.64
C TRP A 12 -13.55 22.23 0.49
N ARG A 13 -12.86 22.55 1.59
CA ARG A 13 -11.53 23.20 1.54
C ARG A 13 -10.45 22.26 1.01
N VAL A 14 -10.62 20.95 1.19
CA VAL A 14 -9.73 19.91 0.64
C VAL A 14 -9.82 19.84 -0.89
N VAL A 15 -11.01 20.06 -1.45
CA VAL A 15 -11.26 20.03 -2.90
C VAL A 15 -10.63 21.23 -3.62
N VAL A 16 -10.62 22.41 -2.98
CA VAL A 16 -10.08 23.65 -3.58
C VAL A 16 -8.55 23.66 -3.65
N ILE A 17 -7.84 22.96 -2.75
CA ILE A 17 -6.37 22.85 -2.82
C ILE A 17 -5.92 22.04 -4.07
N ILE A 18 -6.79 21.18 -4.60
CA ILE A 18 -6.52 20.34 -5.78
C ILE A 18 -6.64 21.14 -7.10
N SER A 19 -7.23 22.35 -7.10
CA SER A 19 -7.51 23.11 -8.34
C SER A 19 -6.39 24.03 -8.82
N ALA A 20 -5.23 24.10 -8.13
CA ALA A 20 -4.10 24.88 -8.61
C ALA A 20 -3.48 24.19 -9.83
N ARG A 21 -3.69 24.74 -11.03
CA ARG A 21 -3.10 24.23 -12.29
C ARG A 21 -1.61 24.60 -12.35
N PRO A 22 -0.66 23.65 -12.24
CA PRO A 22 0.72 23.97 -12.55
C PRO A 22 0.85 24.24 -14.05
N ALA A 23 1.63 25.25 -14.42
CA ALA A 23 2.00 25.48 -15.81
C ALA A 23 2.81 24.26 -16.32
N PHE A 24 2.16 23.42 -17.12
CA PHE A 24 2.78 22.24 -17.73
C PHE A 24 3.69 22.69 -18.89
N GLY A 25 4.95 22.99 -18.57
CA GLY A 25 6.01 22.79 -19.56
C GLY A 25 6.15 21.30 -19.87
N SER A 26 6.51 20.96 -21.11
CA SER A 26 6.81 19.59 -21.56
C SER A 26 7.96 18.99 -20.75
N ARG A 27 7.66 18.50 -19.54
CA ARG A 27 8.52 17.62 -18.76
C ARG A 27 7.90 16.24 -18.87
N SER A 28 8.64 15.31 -19.46
CA SER A 28 8.36 13.88 -19.27
C SER A 28 8.43 13.61 -17.77
N ILE A 29 7.27 13.46 -17.13
CA ILE A 29 7.21 13.11 -15.71
C ILE A 29 7.77 11.68 -15.63
N PRO A 30 8.93 11.46 -14.98
CA PRO A 30 9.44 10.11 -14.85
C PRO A 30 8.43 9.29 -14.05
N MET A 31 8.05 8.12 -14.57
CA MET A 31 7.15 7.24 -13.85
C MET A 31 7.78 6.84 -12.51
N ARG A 32 7.07 7.11 -11.41
CA ARG A 32 7.46 6.75 -10.04
C ARG A 32 6.61 5.56 -9.60
N PRO A 33 6.96 4.33 -10.03
CA PRO A 33 6.09 3.15 -9.87
C PRO A 33 5.76 2.88 -8.40
N TRP A 34 6.71 3.09 -7.50
CA TRP A 34 6.51 2.89 -6.06
C TRP A 34 5.48 3.84 -5.46
N ILE A 35 5.49 5.11 -5.86
CA ILE A 35 4.49 6.09 -5.42
C ILE A 35 3.11 5.75 -5.99
N LEU A 36 3.03 5.34 -7.25
CA LEU A 36 1.77 4.92 -7.86
C LEU A 36 1.17 3.73 -7.11
N LEU A 37 1.97 2.69 -6.88
CA LEU A 37 1.53 1.48 -6.19
C LEU A 37 1.21 1.75 -4.71
N ALA A 38 1.95 2.63 -4.05
CA ALA A 38 1.64 3.08 -2.69
C ALA A 38 0.28 3.79 -2.63
N GLY A 39 0.02 4.71 -3.55
CA GLY A 39 -1.25 5.44 -3.62
C GLY A 39 -2.45 4.52 -3.87
N ILE A 40 -2.32 3.60 -4.82
CA ILE A 40 -3.36 2.60 -5.12
C ILE A 40 -3.61 1.71 -3.89
N ASN A 41 -2.56 1.19 -3.25
CA ASN A 41 -2.72 0.33 -2.07
C ASN A 41 -3.33 1.07 -0.88
N GLY A 42 -2.91 2.32 -0.64
CA GLY A 42 -3.47 3.14 0.44
C GLY A 42 -4.95 3.43 0.22
N ALA A 43 -5.33 3.81 -1.00
CA ALA A 43 -6.72 4.07 -1.35
C ALA A 43 -7.60 2.80 -1.20
N LEU A 44 -7.12 1.65 -1.71
CA LEU A 44 -7.83 0.39 -1.59
C LEU A 44 -7.97 -0.06 -0.14
N ALA A 45 -6.90 0.02 0.67
CA ALA A 45 -6.94 -0.35 2.07
C ALA A 45 -7.97 0.47 2.87
N ILE A 46 -8.01 1.80 2.65
CA ILE A 46 -8.98 2.66 3.32
C ILE A 46 -10.40 2.36 2.85
N GLY A 47 -10.61 2.21 1.53
CA GLY A 47 -11.92 1.90 0.96
C GLY A 47 -12.47 0.55 1.45
N LEU A 48 -11.63 -0.48 1.50
CA LEU A 48 -12.01 -1.81 1.98
C LEU A 48 -12.18 -1.87 3.49
N ALA A 49 -11.42 -1.09 4.27
CA ALA A 49 -11.67 -0.94 5.70
C ALA A 49 -13.03 -0.28 5.98
N ALA A 50 -13.36 0.78 5.26
CA ALA A 50 -14.66 1.46 5.36
C ALA A 50 -15.81 0.53 4.94
N TYR A 51 -15.64 -0.22 3.85
CA TYR A 51 -16.60 -1.24 3.46
C TYR A 51 -16.72 -2.33 4.53
N GLY A 52 -15.61 -2.78 5.13
CA GLY A 52 -15.60 -3.75 6.22
C GLY A 52 -16.38 -3.29 7.45
N ALA A 53 -16.37 -2.00 7.77
CA ALA A 53 -17.09 -1.47 8.93
C ALA A 53 -18.61 -1.42 8.76
N HIS A 54 -19.12 -1.45 7.52
CA HIS A 54 -20.53 -1.17 7.23
C HIS A 54 -21.22 -2.19 6.29
N GLY A 55 -20.45 -2.92 5.49
CA GLY A 55 -20.93 -3.69 4.34
C GLY A 55 -20.68 -5.20 4.43
N VAL A 56 -20.11 -5.70 5.53
CA VAL A 56 -19.95 -7.15 5.78
C VAL A 56 -20.54 -7.55 7.14
N ASP A 57 -20.76 -8.85 7.32
CA ASP A 57 -21.18 -9.40 8.60
C ASP A 57 -20.19 -9.06 9.71
N ALA A 58 -20.69 -8.80 10.92
CA ALA A 58 -19.87 -8.46 12.08
C ALA A 58 -18.75 -9.48 12.36
N ALA A 59 -18.99 -10.75 12.06
CA ALA A 59 -17.99 -11.83 12.19
C ALA A 59 -16.82 -11.72 11.20
N ALA A 60 -17.00 -11.03 10.08
CA ALA A 60 -15.99 -10.85 9.03
C ALA A 60 -15.16 -9.56 9.20
N VAL A 61 -15.60 -8.61 10.03
CA VAL A 61 -14.90 -7.34 10.30
C VAL A 61 -13.43 -7.54 10.71
N PRO A 62 -13.06 -8.47 11.62
CA PRO A 62 -11.66 -8.63 12.00
C PRO A 62 -10.74 -9.07 10.85
N LEU A 63 -11.29 -9.77 9.84
CA LEU A 63 -10.54 -10.13 8.64
C LEU A 63 -10.30 -8.92 7.74
N MET A 64 -11.31 -8.06 7.57
CA MET A 64 -11.22 -6.81 6.81
C MET A 64 -10.19 -5.86 7.43
N GLU A 65 -10.22 -5.69 8.76
CA GLU A 65 -9.28 -4.84 9.49
C GLU A 65 -7.84 -5.35 9.36
N LYS A 66 -7.62 -6.65 9.54
CA LYS A 66 -6.30 -7.26 9.39
C LYS A 66 -5.75 -7.09 7.97
N ALA A 67 -6.57 -7.38 6.96
CA ALA A 67 -6.20 -7.24 5.56
C ALA A 67 -5.80 -5.79 5.23
N SER A 68 -6.62 -4.83 5.67
CA SER A 68 -6.42 -3.39 5.46
C SER A 68 -5.19 -2.86 6.17
N LEU A 69 -4.97 -3.26 7.42
CA LEU A 69 -3.78 -2.87 8.18
C LEU A 69 -2.50 -3.33 7.49
N PHE A 70 -2.43 -4.60 7.08
CA PHE A 70 -1.27 -5.11 6.37
C PHE A 70 -1.08 -4.41 5.02
N GLN A 71 -2.15 -4.16 4.26
CA GLN A 71 -2.04 -3.43 2.99
C GLN A 71 -1.54 -2.00 3.19
N LEU A 72 -2.03 -1.29 4.21
CA LEU A 72 -1.68 0.11 4.48
C LEU A 72 -0.23 0.26 4.95
N ILE A 73 0.26 -0.64 5.82
CA ILE A 73 1.66 -0.67 6.26
C ILE A 73 2.60 -0.81 5.05
N HIS A 74 2.28 -1.71 4.13
CA HIS A 74 3.10 -1.94 2.94
C HIS A 74 2.92 -0.84 1.89
N ALA A 75 1.76 -0.16 1.83
CA ALA A 75 1.59 1.05 1.04
C ALA A 75 2.54 2.16 1.53
N ALA A 76 2.61 2.39 2.84
CA ALA A 76 3.54 3.35 3.43
C ALA A 76 5.01 2.97 3.16
N ALA A 77 5.34 1.67 3.27
CA ALA A 77 6.67 1.16 2.95
C ALA A 77 7.03 1.39 1.47
N LEU A 78 6.11 1.10 0.53
CA LEU A 78 6.28 1.40 -0.90
C LEU A 78 6.49 2.89 -1.16
N ALA A 79 5.76 3.77 -0.47
CA ALA A 79 5.96 5.22 -0.60
C ALA A 79 7.38 5.65 -0.19
N SER A 80 7.95 5.00 0.82
CA SER A 80 9.32 5.28 1.29
C SER A 80 10.41 4.81 0.31
N LEU A 81 10.16 3.76 -0.47
CA LEU A 81 11.13 3.20 -1.42
C LEU A 81 11.50 4.15 -2.54
N ASP A 82 10.61 5.07 -2.94
CA ASP A 82 10.91 6.02 -4.01
C ASP A 82 12.15 6.88 -3.72
N ARG A 83 12.44 7.15 -2.44
CA ARG A 83 13.64 7.90 -2.04
C ARG A 83 14.92 7.05 -2.01
N TRP A 84 14.78 5.72 -2.01
CA TRP A 84 15.87 4.76 -1.78
C TRP A 84 16.18 3.86 -2.96
N ASP A 85 15.27 3.72 -3.93
CA ASP A 85 15.51 3.00 -5.19
C ASP A 85 16.45 3.80 -6.09
N ARG A 86 17.75 3.65 -5.82
CA ARG A 86 18.82 4.20 -6.64
C ARG A 86 19.33 3.13 -7.62
N PRO A 87 19.82 3.52 -8.81
CA PRO A 87 20.49 2.61 -9.72
C PRO A 87 21.57 1.80 -8.97
N GLY A 88 21.53 0.47 -9.08
CA GLY A 88 22.44 -0.45 -8.37
C GLY A 88 21.89 -1.09 -7.08
N THR A 89 20.74 -0.65 -6.56
CA THR A 89 20.16 -1.21 -5.32
C THR A 89 19.15 -2.34 -5.59
N VAL A 90 19.64 -3.47 -6.13
CA VAL A 90 18.80 -4.65 -6.50
C VAL A 90 17.88 -5.10 -5.35
N SER A 91 18.35 -4.99 -4.12
CA SER A 91 17.61 -5.40 -2.92
C SER A 91 16.39 -4.53 -2.60
N ALA A 92 16.39 -3.23 -2.93
CA ALA A 92 15.26 -2.33 -2.69
C ALA A 92 14.10 -2.58 -3.67
N ARG A 93 14.41 -2.86 -4.94
CA ARG A 93 13.40 -3.26 -5.93
C ARG A 93 12.77 -4.60 -5.61
N ALA A 94 13.59 -5.56 -5.18
CA ALA A 94 13.12 -6.85 -4.72
C ALA A 94 12.14 -6.71 -3.54
N ALA A 95 12.47 -5.87 -2.54
CA ALA A 95 11.58 -5.57 -1.42
C ALA A 95 10.21 -5.04 -1.87
N GLY A 96 10.20 -4.04 -2.76
CA GLY A 96 8.96 -3.47 -3.29
C GLY A 96 8.11 -4.48 -4.04
N MET A 97 8.71 -5.30 -4.90
CA MET A 97 7.98 -6.37 -5.62
C MET A 97 7.40 -7.42 -4.68
N LEU A 98 8.19 -7.87 -3.70
CA LEU A 98 7.76 -8.84 -2.69
C LEU A 98 6.58 -8.33 -1.86
N TRP A 99 6.55 -7.03 -1.54
CA TRP A 99 5.41 -6.43 -0.84
C TRP A 99 4.18 -6.30 -1.73
N VAL A 100 4.31 -5.91 -2.99
CA VAL A 100 3.18 -5.81 -3.93
C VAL A 100 2.52 -7.18 -4.12
N ILE A 101 3.32 -8.21 -4.40
CA ILE A 101 2.86 -9.60 -4.54
C ILE A 101 2.27 -10.09 -3.22
N GLY A 102 2.97 -9.84 -2.12
CA GLY A 102 2.54 -10.24 -0.79
C GLY A 102 1.19 -9.62 -0.39
N VAL A 103 0.95 -8.35 -0.69
CA VAL A 103 -0.31 -7.66 -0.40
C VAL A 103 -1.44 -8.26 -1.25
N ALA A 104 -1.21 -8.47 -2.54
CA ALA A 104 -2.20 -9.07 -3.43
C ALA A 104 -2.62 -10.46 -2.96
N LEU A 105 -1.67 -11.29 -2.52
CA LEU A 105 -1.95 -12.65 -2.05
C LEU A 105 -2.51 -12.66 -0.62
N PHE A 106 -1.85 -12.01 0.33
CA PHE A 106 -2.22 -12.03 1.76
C PHE A 106 -3.48 -11.20 2.00
N SER A 107 -3.43 -9.88 1.79
CA SER A 107 -4.58 -9.01 2.04
C SER A 107 -5.74 -9.32 1.09
N GLY A 108 -5.46 -9.54 -0.19
CA GLY A 108 -6.47 -9.93 -1.17
C GLY A 108 -7.25 -11.20 -0.79
N SER A 109 -6.56 -12.24 -0.30
CA SER A 109 -7.24 -13.47 0.14
C SER A 109 -8.07 -13.27 1.41
N LEU A 110 -7.62 -12.44 2.35
CA LEU A 110 -8.40 -12.12 3.54
C LEU A 110 -9.66 -11.31 3.20
N TYR A 111 -9.58 -10.35 2.28
CA TYR A 111 -10.76 -9.65 1.77
C TYR A 111 -11.72 -10.60 1.08
N ALA A 112 -11.21 -11.47 0.19
CA ALA A 112 -12.01 -12.46 -0.51
C ALA A 112 -12.76 -13.36 0.49
N LYS A 113 -12.06 -13.88 1.50
CA LYS A 113 -12.66 -14.70 2.56
C LYS A 113 -13.75 -13.95 3.34
N ALA A 114 -13.51 -12.69 3.66
CA ALA A 114 -14.46 -11.85 4.39
C ALA A 114 -15.68 -11.46 3.54
N MET A 115 -15.57 -11.45 2.21
CA MET A 115 -16.67 -11.26 1.26
C MET A 115 -17.28 -12.58 0.76
N MET A 116 -16.95 -13.71 1.38
CA MET A 116 -17.38 -15.06 0.96
C MET A 116 -17.04 -15.41 -0.49
N VAL A 117 -16.00 -14.79 -1.06
CA VAL A 117 -15.48 -15.12 -2.38
C VAL A 117 -14.59 -16.36 -2.26
N PRO A 118 -14.89 -17.45 -2.98
CA PRO A 118 -14.10 -18.67 -2.91
C PRO A 118 -12.69 -18.42 -3.45
N LEU A 119 -11.69 -18.90 -2.71
CA LEU A 119 -10.29 -18.86 -3.13
C LEU A 119 -9.92 -20.19 -3.81
N PRO A 120 -9.23 -20.15 -4.96
CA PRO A 120 -8.91 -21.36 -5.71
C PRO A 120 -7.85 -22.24 -5.04
N LEU A 121 -7.05 -21.70 -4.11
CA LEU A 121 -5.88 -22.38 -3.53
C LEU A 121 -5.75 -22.09 -2.02
N PRO A 122 -5.64 -23.12 -1.15
CA PRO A 122 -5.56 -22.95 0.31
C PRO A 122 -4.26 -22.31 0.80
N MET A 123 -3.20 -22.32 -0.02
CA MET A 123 -1.86 -21.79 0.34
C MET A 123 -1.63 -20.33 -0.06
N VAL A 124 -2.65 -19.63 -0.57
CA VAL A 124 -2.51 -18.23 -1.03
C VAL A 124 -2.15 -17.30 0.13
N THR A 125 -2.86 -17.39 1.26
CA THR A 125 -2.60 -16.51 2.42
C THR A 125 -1.21 -16.75 3.01
N PRO A 126 -0.78 -18.00 3.31
CA PRO A 126 0.58 -18.24 3.80
C PRO A 126 1.68 -17.80 2.83
N ALA A 127 1.52 -18.06 1.52
CA ALA A 127 2.48 -17.63 0.52
C ALA A 127 2.60 -16.10 0.46
N GLY A 128 1.47 -15.38 0.55
CA GLY A 128 1.47 -13.93 0.67
C GLY A 128 2.20 -13.43 1.90
N GLY A 129 1.97 -14.04 3.07
CA GLY A 129 2.65 -13.69 4.31
C GLY A 129 4.18 -13.89 4.24
N VAL A 130 4.63 -15.00 3.63
CA VAL A 130 6.06 -15.23 3.37
C VAL A 130 6.62 -14.17 2.44
N SER A 131 5.91 -13.80 1.36
CA SER A 131 6.34 -12.73 0.46
C SER A 131 6.50 -11.40 1.19
N LEU A 132 5.55 -11.03 2.06
CA LEU A 132 5.65 -9.81 2.86
C LEU A 132 6.86 -9.82 3.78
N LEU A 133 7.10 -10.95 4.48
CA LEU A 133 8.26 -11.15 5.33
C LEU A 133 9.57 -11.02 4.55
N LEU A 134 9.68 -11.71 3.42
CA LEU A 134 10.87 -11.67 2.56
C LEU A 134 11.12 -10.26 2.01
N GLY A 135 10.06 -9.48 1.76
CA GLY A 135 10.19 -8.07 1.36
C GLY A 135 10.90 -7.22 2.43
N TRP A 136 10.54 -7.40 3.71
CA TRP A 136 11.23 -6.72 4.81
C TRP A 136 12.68 -7.20 4.98
N VAL A 137 12.93 -8.50 4.80
CA VAL A 137 14.29 -9.06 4.81
C VAL A 137 15.13 -8.48 3.68
N ALA A 138 14.57 -8.36 2.47
CA ALA A 138 15.24 -7.75 1.33
C ALA A 138 15.53 -6.26 1.56
N LEU A 139 14.61 -5.52 2.20
CA LEU A 139 14.88 -4.15 2.62
C LEU A 139 16.04 -4.08 3.61
N ALA A 140 16.06 -4.94 4.64
CA ALA A 140 17.16 -5.00 5.60
C ALA A 140 18.50 -5.33 4.93
N ALA A 141 18.52 -6.29 3.99
CA ALA A 141 19.70 -6.64 3.22
C ALA A 141 20.21 -5.49 2.34
N SER A 142 19.33 -4.58 1.90
CA SER A 142 19.70 -3.40 1.12
C SER A 142 20.61 -2.43 1.89
N ALA A 143 20.56 -2.47 3.23
CA ALA A 143 21.43 -1.66 4.09
C ALA A 143 22.86 -2.22 4.21
N ILE A 144 23.07 -3.50 3.87
CA ILE A 144 24.34 -4.22 4.09
C ILE A 144 25.12 -4.42 2.78
N GLY A 145 24.45 -4.38 1.63
CA GLY A 145 25.06 -4.60 0.32
C GLY A 145 26.16 -3.58 -0.02
N LYS A 146 27.31 -4.07 -0.50
CA LYS A 146 28.39 -3.22 -1.00
C LYS A 146 27.88 -2.37 -2.16
N ARG A 147 28.07 -1.07 -2.08
CA ARG A 147 27.87 -0.15 -3.20
C ARG A 147 28.95 -0.51 -4.23
N SER A 148 28.58 -1.17 -5.33
CA SER A 148 29.49 -1.34 -6.45
C SER A 148 29.70 0.05 -7.07
N ASP A 149 30.89 0.60 -6.86
CA ASP A 149 31.29 1.85 -7.49
C ASP A 149 31.41 1.60 -9.00
N PRO A 150 30.70 2.34 -9.88
CA PRO A 150 30.70 2.09 -11.33
C PRO A 150 32.00 2.52 -12.03
N THR A 151 33.13 2.59 -11.32
CA THR A 151 34.40 3.16 -11.80
C THR A 151 35.57 2.17 -11.84
N VAL A 152 35.31 0.87 -11.71
CA VAL A 152 36.32 -0.20 -11.96
C VAL A 152 35.84 -1.13 -13.06
#